data_AF-A0A971ELB9-F1
#
_entry.id   AF-A0A971ELB9-F1
#
_cell.length_a   1.000
_cell.length_b   1.000
_cell.length_c   1.000
_cell.angle_alpha   90.00
_cell.angle_beta   90.00
_cell.angle_gamma   90.00
#
_symmetry.space_group_name_H-M   'P 1'
#
loop_
_entity.id
_entity.type
_entity.pdbx_description
1 polymer ?
#
loop_
_entity_poly.entity_id
_entity_poly.type
_entity_poly.pdbx_seq_one_letter_code
_entity_poly.pdbx_strand_id
1 'polypeptide(L)' 'MEGYDGLGIVSTLDRRAGLVVIRVTPDTRADVLAIISSLPVNFEFIVNHSPV' A
#
# COMPACT_ATOMS: atom_id res chain seq x y z
N MET A 1 -3.65 -19.69 4.01
CA MET A 1 -4.19 -19.08 2.78
C MET A 1 -3.11 -18.16 2.23
N GLU A 2 -2.45 -18.58 1.16
CA GLU A 2 -1.36 -17.84 0.49
C GLU A 2 -1.94 -16.87 -0.56
N GLY A 3 -2.88 -16.01 -0.13
CA GLY A 3 -3.90 -15.43 -1.03
C GLY A 3 -3.59 -14.06 -1.65
N TYR A 4 -2.37 -13.55 -1.52
CA TYR A 4 -2.02 -12.20 -2.01
C TYR A 4 -0.79 -12.18 -2.92
N ASP A 5 -0.33 -13.36 -3.36
CA ASP A 5 0.77 -13.47 -4.30
C ASP A 5 0.41 -12.73 -5.61
N GLY A 6 1.32 -11.88 -6.08
CA GLY A 6 1.13 -11.12 -7.33
C GLY A 6 0.31 -9.83 -7.24
N LEU A 7 -0.26 -9.45 -6.08
CA LEU A 7 -1.00 -8.18 -5.96
C LEU A 7 -0.10 -6.94 -5.96
N GLY A 8 1.10 -7.07 -5.40
CA GLY A 8 2.08 -6.00 -5.34
C GLY A 8 3.30 -6.33 -4.48
N ILE A 9 4.25 -5.39 -4.44
CA ILE A 9 5.47 -5.48 -3.65
C ILE A 9 5.40 -4.47 -2.51
N VAL A 10 5.49 -4.95 -1.27
CA VAL A 10 5.61 -4.12 -0.07
C VAL A 10 7.08 -3.83 0.21
N SER A 11 7.39 -2.57 0.50
CA SER A 11 8.75 -2.16 0.88
C SER A 11 8.70 -1.07 1.94
N THR A 12 9.63 -1.11 2.89
CA THR A 12 9.77 -0.07 3.91
C THR A 12 10.44 1.15 3.30
N LEU A 13 9.77 2.31 3.33
CA LEU A 13 10.32 3.58 2.84
C LEU A 13 11.14 4.27 3.94
N ASP A 14 10.59 4.36 5.15
CA ASP A 14 11.26 4.92 6.32
C ASP A 14 10.79 4.21 7.59
N ARG A 15 11.67 3.44 8.21
CA ARG A 15 11.36 2.69 9.44
C ARG A 15 11.13 3.58 10.66
N ARG A 16 11.76 4.76 10.73
CA ARG A 16 11.68 5.66 11.89
C ARG A 16 10.37 6.44 11.86
N ALA A 17 9.91 6.79 10.66
CA ALA A 17 8.64 7.47 10.45
C ALA A 17 7.45 6.49 10.25
N GLY A 18 7.70 5.17 10.18
CA GLY A 18 6.65 4.17 9.97
C GLY A 18 6.09 4.17 8.55
N LEU A 19 6.87 4.60 7.57
CA LEU A 19 6.45 4.72 6.18
C LEU A 19 6.68 3.42 5.42
N VAL A 20 5.62 2.95 4.76
CA VAL A 20 5.61 1.78 3.91
C VAL A 20 5.09 2.18 2.53
N VAL A 21 5.66 1.58 1.49
CA VAL A 21 5.20 1.76 0.12
C VAL A 21 4.77 0.42 -0.44
N ILE A 22 3.60 0.40 -1.09
CA ILE A 22 3.06 -0.77 -1.76
C ILE A 22 3.02 -0.45 -3.25
N ARG A 23 3.83 -1.16 -4.04
CA ARG A 23 3.88 -1.02 -5.51
C ARG A 23 2.95 -2.03 -6.12
N VAL A 24 1.99 -1.55 -6.91
CA VAL A 24 0.92 -2.33 -7.52
C VAL A 24 0.87 -2.02 -9.02
N THR A 25 0.22 -2.87 -9.81
CA THR A 25 -0.15 -2.52 -11.18
C THR A 25 -1.48 -1.74 -11.18
N PRO A 26 -1.82 -1.01 -12.25
CA PRO A 26 -3.10 -0.30 -12.33
C PRO A 26 -4.31 -1.23 -12.12
N ASP A 27 -4.20 -2.47 -12.61
CA ASP A 27 -5.22 -3.51 -12.50
C ASP A 27 -5.44 -3.97 -11.04
N THR A 28 -4.35 -4.16 -10.26
CA THR A 28 -4.44 -4.66 -8.87
C THR A 28 -4.67 -3.58 -7.83
N ARG A 29 -4.71 -2.29 -8.23
CA ARG A 29 -4.83 -1.16 -7.29
C ARG A 29 -6.11 -1.23 -6.45
N ALA A 30 -7.24 -1.59 -7.07
CA ALA A 30 -8.53 -1.61 -6.37
C ALA A 30 -8.55 -2.68 -5.27
N ASP A 31 -8.10 -3.90 -5.58
CA ASP A 31 -8.01 -5.01 -4.65
C ASP A 31 -7.07 -4.70 -3.48
N VAL A 32 -5.89 -4.14 -3.76
CA VAL A 32 -4.94 -3.77 -2.72
C VAL A 32 -5.52 -2.69 -1.80
N LEU A 33 -6.23 -1.69 -2.33
CA LEU A 33 -6.89 -0.69 -1.50
C LEU A 33 -7.97 -1.30 -0.58
N ALA A 34 -8.74 -2.27 -1.08
CA ALA A 34 -9.75 -2.98 -0.28
C ALA A 34 -9.10 -3.77 0.86
N ILE A 35 -8.00 -4.48 0.58
CA ILE A 35 -7.24 -5.24 1.59
C ILE A 35 -6.70 -4.29 2.66
N ILE A 36 -6.00 -3.22 2.26
CA ILE A 36 -5.42 -2.25 3.20
C ILE A 36 -6.50 -1.60 4.07
N SER A 37 -7.66 -1.27 3.48
CA SER A 37 -8.80 -0.71 4.22
C SER A 37 -9.42 -1.66 5.25
N SER A 38 -9.19 -2.98 5.12
CA SER A 38 -9.66 -3.99 6.08
C SER A 38 -8.69 -4.26 7.23
N LEU A 39 -7.46 -3.73 7.17
CA LEU A 39 -6.45 -4.02 8.18
C LEU A 39 -6.86 -3.41 9.54
N PRO A 40 -6.70 -4.14 10.66
CA PRO A 40 -7.04 -3.65 11.99
C PRO A 40 -5.94 -2.74 12.56
N VAL A 41 -5.44 -1.80 11.76
CA VAL A 41 -4.41 -0.83 12.13
C VAL A 41 -4.80 0.56 11.64
N ASN A 42 -4.39 1.58 12.38
CA ASN A 42 -4.60 2.96 11.95
C ASN A 42 -3.50 3.35 10.95
N PHE A 43 -3.88 3.86 9.79
CA PHE A 43 -2.95 4.31 8.76
C PHE A 43 -3.51 5.50 8.00
N GLU A 44 -2.64 6.21 7.29
CA GLU A 44 -3.00 7.32 6.42
C GLU A 44 -2.34 7.13 5.04
N PHE A 45 -3.07 7.44 3.97
CA PHE A 45 -2.49 7.50 2.65
C PHE A 45 -1.74 8.81 2.46
N ILE A 46 -0.43 8.73 2.24
CA ILE A 46 0.37 9.89 1.88
C ILE A 46 0.18 10.15 0.39
N VAL A 47 -0.62 11.17 0.08
CA VAL A 47 -0.76 11.66 -1.29
C VAL A 47 0.43 12.56 -1.57
N ASN A 48 1.42 12.08 -2.33
CA ASN A 48 2.41 12.98 -2.90
C ASN A 48 1.69 13.85 -3.94
N HIS A 49 1.29 15.05 -3.53
CA HIS A 49 1.10 16.15 -4.47
C HIS A 49 2.44 16.38 -5.16
N SER A 50 2.66 15.78 -6.35
CA SER A 50 3.54 16.44 -7.30
C SER A 50 2.85 17.77 -7.65
N PRO A 51 3.51 18.93 -7.48
CA PRO A 51 3.08 20.10 -8.20
C PRO A 51 3.23 19.75 -9.69
N VAL A 52 2.16 20.04 -10.44
CA VAL A 52 2.04 20.12 -11.90
C VAL A 52 3.34 19.94 -12.68
#